data_AF-A0A7X5WQP6-F1
#
_entry.id   AF-A0A7X5WQP6-F1
#
_cell.length_a   1.000
_cell.length_b   1.000
_cell.length_c   1.000
_cell.angle_alpha   90.00
_cell.angle_beta   90.00
_cell.angle_gamma   90.00
#
_symmetry.space_group_name_H-M   'P 1'
#
loop_
_entity.id
_entity.type
_entity.pdbx_description
1 polymer ?
#
loop_
_entity_poly.entity_id
_entity_poly.type
_entity_poly.pdbx_seq_one_letter_code
_entity_poly.pdbx_strand_id
1 'polypeptide(L)' 'MAVTREQVLAALSRVPYPGFTRDIVASGVVDALEISGDRVRLRL' A
#
# COMPACT_ATOMS: atom_id res chain seq x y z
N MET A 1 17.41 9.19 2.63
CA MET A 1 16.82 8.30 1.61
C MET A 1 15.32 8.56 1.61
N ALA A 2 14.74 8.98 0.49
CA ALA A 2 13.30 9.23 0.39
C ALA A 2 12.56 7.89 0.23
N VAL A 3 11.41 7.75 0.90
CA VAL A 3 10.55 6.57 0.76
C VAL A 3 9.93 6.57 -0.64
N THR A 4 10.07 5.46 -1.37
CA THR A 4 9.50 5.35 -2.73
C THR A 4 8.16 4.63 -2.73
N ARG A 5 7.40 4.81 -3.80
CA ARG A 5 6.10 4.17 -4.00
C ARG A 5 6.21 2.65 -3.97
N GLU A 6 7.24 2.11 -4.60
CA GLU A 6 7.50 0.67 -4.70
C GLU A 6 7.79 0.08 -3.31
N GLN A 7 8.54 0.79 -2.47
CA GLN A 7 8.82 0.36 -1.10
C GLN A 7 7.54 0.31 -0.26
N VAL A 8 6.66 1.30 -0.40
CA VAL A 8 5.37 1.34 0.30
C VAL A 8 4.46 0.21 -0.19
N LEU A 9 4.34 -0.01 -1.50
CA LEU A 9 3.53 -1.09 -2.07
C LEU A 9 4.04 -2.47 -1.65
N ALA A 10 5.36 -2.68 -1.60
CA ALA A 10 5.96 -3.93 -1.13
C ALA A 10 5.72 -4.17 0.37
N ALA A 11 5.56 -3.11 1.17
CA ALA A 11 5.17 -3.23 2.57
C ALA A 11 3.67 -3.55 2.70
N LEU A 12 2.82 -2.87 1.93
CA LEU A 12 1.37 -3.07 1.94
C LEU A 12 0.97 -4.46 1.43
N SER A 13 1.72 -5.04 0.48
CA SER A 13 1.44 -6.40 -0.01
C SER A 13 1.65 -7.51 1.03
N ARG A 14 2.21 -7.17 2.19
CA ARG A 14 2.32 -8.09 3.34
C ARG A 14 1.07 -8.07 4.23
N VAL A 15 0.15 -7.14 3.98
CA VAL A 15 -1.10 -7.04 4.74
C VAL A 15 -2.16 -7.88 4.02
N PRO A 16 -2.57 -9.02 4.59
CA PRO A 16 -3.60 -9.86 3.98
C PRO A 16 -4.96 -9.17 4.06
N TYR A 17 -5.78 -9.32 3.01
CA TYR A 17 -7.14 -8.80 3.02
C TYR A 17 -8.11 -9.85 3.62
N PRO A 18 -8.85 -9.54 4.70
CA PRO A 18 -9.74 -10.50 5.35
C PRO A 18 -10.77 -11.10 4.38
N GLY A 19 -10.92 -12.42 4.39
CA GLY A 19 -11.86 -13.13 3.52
C GLY A 19 -11.36 -13.37 2.09
N PHE A 20 -10.13 -12.97 1.75
CA PHE A 20 -9.52 -13.22 0.45
C PHE A 20 -8.15 -13.90 0.58
N THR A 21 -7.73 -14.60 -0.48
CA THR A 21 -6.40 -15.23 -0.57
C THR A 21 -5.29 -14.23 -0.91
N ARG A 22 -5.63 -13.02 -1.35
CA ARG A 22 -4.70 -12.00 -1.85
C ARG A 22 -4.54 -10.84 -0.85
N ASP A 23 -3.40 -10.16 -0.91
CA ASP A 23 -3.10 -8.98 -0.09
C ASP A 23 -3.88 -7.73 -0.53
N ILE A 24 -3.87 -6.68 0.30
CA ILE A 24 -4.62 -5.43 0.06
C ILE A 24 -4.21 -4.69 -1.23
N VAL A 25 -3.00 -4.90 -1.73
CA VAL A 25 -2.53 -4.32 -3.00
C VAL A 25 -3.06 -5.15 -4.16
N ALA A 26 -2.90 -6.48 -4.09
CA ALA A 26 -3.35 -7.40 -5.12
C ALA A 26 -4.88 -7.56 -5.19
N SER A 27 -5.60 -7.25 -4.11
CA SER A 27 -7.07 -7.20 -4.09
C SER A 27 -7.63 -5.91 -4.70
N GLY A 28 -6.78 -4.93 -5.00
CA GLY A 28 -7.20 -3.64 -5.57
C GLY A 28 -7.89 -2.72 -4.56
N VAL A 29 -7.75 -2.97 -3.26
CA VAL A 29 -8.33 -2.13 -2.19
C VAL A 29 -7.61 -0.78 -2.10
N VAL A 30 -6.33 -0.69 -2.46
CA VAL A 30 -5.62 0.59 -2.43
C VAL A 30 -6.00 1.44 -3.65
N ASP A 31 -6.92 2.37 -3.47
CA ASP A 31 -7.40 3.32 -4.49
C ASP A 31 -6.37 4.42 -4.81
N ALA A 32 -5.76 5.01 -3.77
CA ALA A 32 -4.75 6.06 -3.95
C ALA A 32 -3.62 5.97 -2.92
N LEU A 33 -2.40 6.30 -3.36
CA LEU A 33 -1.19 6.38 -2.54
C LEU A 33 -0.45 7.69 -2.86
N GLU A 34 -0.39 8.58 -1.88
CA GLU A 34 0.38 9.83 -1.94
C GLU A 34 1.56 9.76 -0.98
N ILE A 35 2.74 10.18 -1.47
CA ILE A 35 3.97 10.28 -0.67
C ILE A 35 4.42 11.73 -0.71
N SER A 36 4.52 12.35 0.45
CA SER A 36 4.95 13.74 0.63
C SER A 36 6.01 13.80 1.72
N GLY A 37 7.29 13.74 1.30
CA GLY A 37 8.43 13.76 2.22
C GLY A 37 8.43 12.55 3.15
N ASP A 38 8.08 12.79 4.42
CA ASP A 38 7.99 11.81 5.50
C ASP A 38 6.57 11.26 5.74
N ARG A 39 5.57 11.78 5.01
CA ARG A 39 4.16 11.36 5.13
C ARG A 39 3.76 10.47 3.98
N VAL A 40 3.11 9.36 4.35
CA VAL A 40 2.43 8.45 3.43
C VAL A 40 0.93 8.55 3.72
N ARG A 41 0.14 8.85 2.70
CA ARG A 41 -1.32 8.91 2.78
C ARG A 41 -1.93 7.90 1.82
N LEU A 42 -2.88 7.13 2.32
CA LEU A 42 -3.53 6.03 1.62
C LEU A 42 -5.04 6.28 1.58
N ARG A 43 -5.67 5.94 0.47
CA ARG A 43 -7.12 5.80 0.32
C ARG A 43 -7.42 4.34 0.00
N LEU A 44 -8.36 3.76 0.74
CA LEU A 44 -8.85 2.39 0.60
C LEU A 44 -10.28 2.40 0.06
#